data_AF-A0A2T4VWC8-F1
#
_entry.id   AF-A0A2T4VWC8-F1
#
_cell.length_a   1.000
_cell.length_b   1.000
_cell.length_c   1.000
_cell.angle_alpha   90.00
_cell.angle_beta   90.00
_cell.angle_gamma   90.00
#
_symmetry.space_group_name_H-M   'P 1'
#
loop_
_entity.id
_entity.type
_entity.pdbx_description
1 polymer ?
#
loop_
_entity_poly.entity_id
_entity_poly.type
_entity_poly.pdbx_seq_one_letter_code
_entity_poly.pdbx_strand_id
1 'polypeptide(L)'
;MDYKSISEGLNEAFGGSVDIEKVEQRLIEMDYKQAQYKQVYATPEGKWVLQNILNQCGLFLPTKSDNPIDIAMKSAERNIALYILSQLNLGFEEIYSAVYMELINSVGKQVD
;
A
#
# COMPACT_ATOMS: atom_id res chain seq x y z
N MET A 1 2.54 -10.85 -18.12
CA MET A 1 1.31 -11.34 -17.47
C MET A 1 0.34 -11.73 -18.58
N ASP A 2 -0.45 -12.78 -18.39
CA ASP A 2 -1.44 -13.23 -19.39
C ASP A 2 -2.80 -12.60 -19.09
N TYR A 3 -3.08 -11.45 -19.71
CA TYR A 3 -4.29 -10.68 -19.44
C TYR A 3 -5.55 -11.31 -20.01
N LYS A 4 -5.42 -12.07 -21.10
CA LYS A 4 -6.53 -12.75 -21.75
C LYS A 4 -7.07 -13.88 -20.87
N SER A 5 -6.19 -14.72 -20.33
CA SER A 5 -6.62 -15.77 -19.39
C SER A 5 -7.29 -15.20 -18.14
N ILE A 6 -6.86 -14.03 -17.66
CA ILE A 6 -7.48 -13.35 -16.51
C ILE A 6 -8.86 -12.78 -16.86
N SER A 7 -9.01 -12.10 -18.00
CA SER A 7 -10.29 -11.52 -18.42
C SER A 7 -11.32 -12.59 -18.75
N GLU A 8 -10.91 -13.71 -19.34
CA GLU A 8 -11.75 -14.89 -19.58
C GLU A 8 -12.25 -15.51 -18.26
N GLY A 9 -11.36 -15.73 -17.29
CA GLY A 9 -11.73 -16.27 -15.97
C GLY A 9 -12.67 -15.34 -15.19
N LEU A 10 -12.50 -14.01 -15.31
CA LEU A 10 -13.45 -13.05 -14.74
C LEU A 10 -14.80 -13.11 -15.44
N ASN A 11 -14.82 -13.20 -16.77
CA ASN A 11 -16.07 -13.31 -17.52
C ASN A 11 -16.85 -14.57 -17.10
N GLU A 12 -16.18 -15.70 -16.92
CA GLU A 12 -16.79 -16.93 -16.38
C GLU A 12 -17.34 -16.73 -14.95
N ALA A 13 -16.56 -16.12 -14.05
CA ALA A 13 -16.98 -15.86 -12.67
C ALA A 13 -18.22 -14.93 -12.57
N PHE A 14 -18.40 -14.04 -13.54
CA PHE A 14 -19.53 -13.12 -13.65
C PHE A 14 -20.60 -13.59 -14.65
N GLY A 15 -20.60 -14.87 -15.04
CA GLY A 15 -21.68 -15.49 -15.83
C GLY A 15 -21.77 -15.00 -17.28
N GLY A 16 -20.65 -14.62 -17.89
CA GLY A 16 -20.58 -14.19 -19.29
C GLY A 16 -21.03 -12.74 -19.53
N SER A 17 -21.21 -11.95 -18.47
CA SER A 17 -21.76 -10.58 -18.55
C SER A 17 -20.70 -9.48 -18.71
N VAL A 18 -19.43 -9.86 -18.81
CA VAL A 18 -18.30 -8.93 -18.80
C VAL A 18 -17.80 -8.66 -20.21
N ASP A 19 -17.57 -7.38 -20.50
CA ASP A 19 -16.86 -6.95 -21.70
C ASP A 19 -15.37 -7.30 -21.56
N ILE A 20 -14.98 -8.42 -22.16
CA ILE A 20 -13.63 -9.01 -22.06
C ILE A 20 -12.57 -8.04 -22.57
N GLU A 21 -12.81 -7.39 -23.71
CA GLU A 21 -11.85 -6.46 -24.32
C GLU A 21 -11.61 -5.25 -23.41
N LYS A 22 -12.69 -4.71 -22.84
CA LYS A 22 -12.59 -3.58 -21.90
C LYS A 22 -11.88 -3.96 -20.60
N VAL A 23 -12.10 -5.17 -20.08
CA VAL A 23 -11.39 -5.66 -18.89
C VAL A 23 -9.92 -5.88 -19.19
N GLU A 24 -9.59 -6.54 -20.30
CA GLU A 24 -8.20 -6.75 -20.72
C GLU A 24 -7.45 -5.41 -20.84
N GLN A 25 -8.07 -4.42 -21.50
CA GLN A 25 -7.48 -3.11 -21.65
C GLN A 25 -7.26 -2.41 -20.30
N ARG A 26 -8.19 -2.54 -19.34
CA ARG A 26 -7.98 -2.00 -17.99
C ARG A 26 -6.89 -2.73 -17.22
N LEU A 27 -6.75 -4.04 -17.36
CA LEU A 27 -5.67 -4.78 -16.72
C LEU A 27 -4.29 -4.33 -17.24
N ILE A 28 -4.16 -4.12 -18.55
CA ILE A 28 -2.94 -3.60 -19.18
C ILE A 28 -2.60 -2.20 -18.63
N GLU A 29 -3.57 -1.29 -18.60
CA GLU A 29 -3.36 0.06 -18.08
C GLU A 29 -3.02 0.08 -16.59
N MET A 30 -3.63 -0.83 -15.80
CA MET A 30 -3.31 -0.97 -14.39
C MET A 30 -1.87 -1.45 -14.19
N ASP A 31 -1.43 -2.45 -14.95
CA ASP A 31 -0.04 -2.95 -14.87
C ASP A 31 0.96 -1.87 -15.29
N TYR A 32 0.66 -1.12 -16.36
CA TYR A 32 1.48 0.01 -16.79
C TYR A 32 1.59 1.10 -15.71
N LYS A 33 0.46 1.49 -15.09
CA LYS A 33 0.46 2.45 -13.96
C LYS A 33 1.25 1.91 -12.77
N GLN A 34 1.10 0.63 -12.44
CA GLN A 34 1.87 0.02 -11.35
C GLN A 34 3.37 0.05 -11.64
N ALA A 35 3.80 -0.23 -12.87
CA ALA A 35 5.19 -0.12 -13.27
C ALA A 35 5.71 1.31 -13.14
N GLN A 36 4.93 2.32 -13.57
CA GLN A 36 5.28 3.73 -13.39
C GLN A 36 5.41 4.11 -11.91
N TYR A 37 4.45 3.73 -11.06
CA TYR A 37 4.52 3.99 -9.62
C TYR A 37 5.73 3.33 -8.99
N LYS A 38 6.04 2.08 -9.34
CA LYS A 38 7.26 1.42 -8.87
C LYS A 38 8.52 2.18 -9.25
N GLN A 39 8.59 2.68 -10.49
CA GLN A 39 9.72 3.47 -10.95
C GLN A 39 9.86 4.79 -10.18
N VAL A 40 8.76 5.53 -10.00
CA VAL A 40 8.75 6.82 -9.30
C VAL A 40 9.07 6.64 -7.82
N TYR A 41 8.39 5.71 -7.14
CA TYR A 41 8.57 5.49 -5.71
C TYR A 41 9.83 4.69 -5.36
N ALA A 42 10.60 4.22 -6.34
CA ALA A 42 11.94 3.69 -6.13
C ALA A 42 13.01 4.79 -6.02
N THR A 43 12.76 6.02 -6.48
CA THR A 43 13.71 7.13 -6.32
C THR A 43 13.73 7.64 -4.87
N PRO A 44 14.82 8.25 -4.39
CA PRO A 44 14.87 8.83 -3.04
C PRO A 44 13.71 9.80 -2.73
N GLU A 45 13.35 10.67 -3.67
CA GLU A 45 12.26 11.64 -3.51
C GLU A 45 10.90 10.94 -3.49
N GLY A 46 10.69 9.96 -4.37
CA GLY A 46 9.47 9.17 -4.38
C GLY A 46 9.30 8.39 -3.08
N LYS A 47 10.37 7.75 -2.60
CA LYS A 47 10.42 7.07 -1.30
C LYS A 47 10.01 8.00 -0.16
N TRP A 48 10.56 9.22 -0.14
CA TRP A 48 10.22 10.24 0.85
C TRP A 48 8.74 10.65 0.79
N VAL A 49 8.19 10.90 -0.42
CA VAL A 49 6.77 11.24 -0.61
C VAL A 49 5.87 10.13 -0.08
N LEU A 50 6.20 8.87 -0.40
CA LEU A 50 5.42 7.72 0.07
C LEU A 50 5.45 7.61 1.60
N GLN A 51 6.62 7.73 2.22
CA GLN A 51 6.75 7.73 3.68
C GLN A 51 5.92 8.85 4.32
N ASN A 52 5.97 10.07 3.75
CA ASN A 52 5.20 11.19 4.25
C ASN A 52 3.68 10.95 4.15
N ILE A 53 3.18 10.38 3.05
CA ILE A 53 1.76 10.02 2.90
C ILE A 53 1.36 8.99 3.97
N LEU A 54 2.15 7.92 4.14
CA LEU A 54 1.86 6.87 5.12
C LEU A 54 1.85 7.41 6.55
N ASN A 55 2.74 8.37 6.84
CA ASN A 55 2.78 9.05 8.13
C ASN A 55 1.54 9.95 8.35
N GLN A 56 1.15 10.75 7.35
CA GLN A 56 -0.04 11.59 7.42
C GLN A 56 -1.33 10.76 7.58
N CYS A 57 -1.37 9.55 7.03
CA CYS A 57 -2.45 8.59 7.24
C CYS A 57 -2.40 7.89 8.62
N GLY A 58 -1.40 8.17 9.44
CA GLY A 58 -1.24 7.60 10.78
C GLY A 58 -0.95 6.11 10.78
N LEU A 59 -0.43 5.55 9.68
CA LEU A 59 -0.27 4.09 9.52
C LEU A 59 0.85 3.52 10.39
N PHE A 60 1.81 4.36 10.78
CA PHE A 60 2.88 4.00 11.71
C PHE A 60 2.54 4.28 13.18
N LEU A 61 1.43 4.98 13.45
CA LEU A 61 1.05 5.31 14.82
C LEU A 61 0.36 4.13 15.51
N PRO A 62 0.54 3.97 16.84
CA PRO A 62 -0.24 3.02 17.63
C PRO A 62 -1.73 3.31 17.50
N THR A 63 -2.54 2.24 17.35
CA THR A 63 -3.99 2.38 17.34
C THR A 63 -4.47 2.71 18.76
N LYS A 64 -5.00 3.91 18.98
CA LYS A 64 -5.67 4.30 20.22
C LYS A 64 -7.17 4.05 20.09
N SER A 65 -7.56 2.78 20.15
CA SER A 65 -8.97 2.38 20.20
C SER A 65 -9.10 1.11 21.04
N ASP A 66 -10.12 1.03 21.87
CA ASP A 66 -10.48 -0.17 22.64
C ASP A 66 -11.45 -1.08 21.84
N ASN A 67 -11.89 -0.63 20.67
CA ASN A 67 -12.76 -1.40 19.78
C ASN A 67 -11.93 -2.43 18.98
N PRO A 68 -12.19 -3.74 19.13
CA PRO A 68 -11.44 -4.78 18.40
C PRO A 68 -11.49 -4.64 16.88
N ILE A 69 -12.60 -4.12 16.33
CA ILE A 69 -12.75 -3.95 14.87
C ILE A 69 -11.80 -2.86 14.37
N ASP A 70 -11.71 -1.73 15.08
CA ASP A 70 -10.84 -0.62 14.71
C ASP A 70 -9.36 -1.02 14.83
N ILE A 71 -9.01 -1.80 15.85
CA ILE A 71 -7.66 -2.37 16.02
C ILE A 71 -7.31 -3.29 14.84
N ALA A 72 -8.22 -4.19 14.47
CA ALA A 72 -8.02 -5.12 13.36
C ALA A 72 -7.87 -4.38 12.02
N MET A 73 -8.73 -3.39 11.77
CA MET A 73 -8.70 -2.60 10.55
C MET A 73 -7.40 -1.81 10.41
N LYS A 74 -6.97 -1.11 11.48
CA LYS A 74 -5.70 -0.37 11.49
C LYS A 74 -4.49 -1.29 11.34
N SER A 75 -4.53 -2.48 11.91
CA SER A 75 -3.47 -3.49 11.75
C SER A 75 -3.40 -4.00 10.30
N ALA A 76 -4.55 -4.22 9.65
CA ALA A 76 -4.61 -4.60 8.24
C ALA A 76 -4.06 -3.50 7.33
N GLU A 77 -4.47 -2.25 7.54
CA GLU A 77 -3.96 -1.09 6.80
C GLU A 77 -2.42 -0.97 6.93
N ARG A 78 -1.89 -1.14 8.14
CA ARG A 78 -0.44 -1.10 8.40
C ARG A 78 0.29 -2.23 7.67
N ASN A 79 -0.23 -3.45 7.71
CA ASN A 79 0.38 -4.58 7.02
C ASN A 79 0.41 -4.39 5.50
N ILE A 80 -0.66 -3.82 4.92
CA ILE A 80 -0.71 -3.48 3.49
C ILE A 80 0.33 -2.41 3.16
N ALA A 81 0.47 -1.38 3.98
CA ALA A 81 1.49 -0.35 3.80
C ALA A 81 2.92 -0.93 3.83
N LEU A 82 3.22 -1.78 4.82
CA LEU A 82 4.51 -2.46 4.93
C LEU A 82 4.77 -3.38 3.73
N TYR A 83 3.74 -4.08 3.25
CA TYR A 83 3.84 -4.88 2.04
C TYR A 83 4.20 -4.01 0.83
N ILE A 84 3.50 -2.89 0.60
CA ILE A 84 3.79 -1.97 -0.51
C ILE A 84 5.23 -1.45 -0.42
N LEU A 85 5.67 -1.02 0.76
CA LEU A 85 7.05 -0.56 0.98
C LEU A 85 8.08 -1.66 0.67
N SER A 86 7.82 -2.91 1.06
CA SER A 86 8.71 -4.04 0.76
C SER A 86 8.82 -4.31 -0.75
N GLN A 87 7.72 -4.15 -1.51
CA GLN A 87 7.72 -4.31 -2.97
C GLN A 87 8.53 -3.23 -3.69
N LEU A 88 8.80 -2.10 -3.03
CA LEU A 88 9.58 -0.97 -3.54
C LEU A 88 11.05 -1.03 -3.12
N ASN A 89 11.49 -2.14 -2.51
CA ASN A 89 12.86 -2.35 -2.03
C ASN A 89 13.34 -1.22 -1.10
N LEU A 90 12.41 -0.65 -0.34
CA LEU A 90 12.71 0.17 0.83
C LEU A 90 13.20 -0.79 1.91
N GLY A 91 14.46 -0.63 2.30
CA GLY A 91 15.09 -1.55 3.25
C GLY A 91 14.28 -1.59 4.54
N PHE A 92 14.16 -2.78 5.14
CA PHE A 92 13.45 -2.95 6.42
C PHE A 92 13.99 -1.99 7.49
N GLU A 93 15.29 -1.64 7.43
CA GLU A 93 15.92 -0.64 8.30
C GLU A 93 15.43 0.80 8.08
N GLU A 94 15.14 1.20 6.83
CA GLU A 94 14.62 2.54 6.51
C GLU A 94 13.18 2.67 7.02
N ILE A 95 12.39 1.60 6.89
CA ILE A 95 11.02 1.52 7.40
C ILE A 95 11.03 1.50 8.93
N TYR A 96 11.88 0.66 9.54
CA TYR A 96 12.01 0.55 10.99
C TYR A 96 12.47 1.87 11.61
N SER A 97 13.44 2.55 10.99
CA SER A 97 13.90 3.88 11.43
C SER A 97 12.79 4.92 11.35
N ALA A 98 11.99 4.95 10.28
CA ALA A 98 10.87 5.87 10.16
C ALA A 98 9.80 5.61 11.22
N VAL A 99 9.42 4.35 11.45
CA VAL A 99 8.44 3.96 12.48
C VAL A 99 8.97 4.26 13.89
N TYR A 100 10.24 3.95 14.14
CA TYR A 100 10.89 4.12 15.44
C TYR A 100 11.09 5.60 15.81
N MET A 101 11.52 6.43 14.86
CA MET A 101 11.65 7.89 15.07
C MET A 101 10.30 8.54 15.36
N GLU A 102 9.24 8.12 14.66
CA GLU A 102 7.90 8.66 14.89
C GLU A 102 7.28 8.20 16.22
N LEU A 103 7.55 6.95 16.63
CA LEU A 103 7.23 6.45 17.97
C LEU A 103 7.91 7.31 19.04
N ILE A 104 9.22 7.56 18.92
CA ILE A 104 9.97 8.44 19.84
C ILE A 104 9.36 9.85 19.88
N ASN A 105 9.06 10.44 18.72
CA ASN A 105 8.47 11.78 18.63
C ASN A 105 7.05 11.85 19.25
N SER A 106 6.28 10.76 19.17
CA SER A 106 4.94 10.67 19.76
C SER A 106 4.95 10.49 21.28
N VAL A 107 5.98 9.85 21.83
CA VAL A 107 6.20 9.65 23.27
C VAL A 107 6.83 10.89 23.91
N GLY A 108 7.76 11.56 23.21
CA GLY A 108 8.40 12.79 23.68
C GLY A 108 7.46 14.00 23.78
N LYS A 109 6.32 14.00 23.08
CA LYS A 109 5.29 15.05 23.16
C LYS A 109 4.27 14.85 24.30
N GLN A 110 4.38 13.77 25.10
CA GLN A 110 3.51 13.54 26.28
C GLN A 110 4.15 14.00 27.60
N VAL A 111 5.32 14.63 27.55
CA VAL A 111 5.99 15.22 28.71
C VAL A 111 6.09 16.74 28.48
N ASP A 112 4.96 17.43 28.62
CA ASP A 112 4.82 18.84 28.99
C ASP A 112 3.36 19.09 29.41
#